data_AF-A0A958DUP8-F1
#
_entry.id   AF-A0A958DUP8-F1
#
_cell.length_a   1.000
_cell.length_b   1.000
_cell.length_c   1.000
_cell.angle_alpha   90.00
_cell.angle_beta   90.00
_cell.angle_gamma   90.00
#
_symmetry.space_group_name_H-M   'P 1'
#
loop_
_entity.id
_entity.type
_entity.pdbx_description
1 polymer ?
#
loop_
_entity_poly.entity_id
_entity_poly.type
_entity_poly.pdbx_seq_one_letter_code
_entity_poly.pdbx_strand_id
1 'polypeptide(L)'
;ATCAVSATGHGEYFIRGVVAYDIAAMMQYKNISLNEAAAAVIMEKLTKAGGTGGVISLDREGNIAMPFNTAGMYRGYVDRYGNYMIKIYKE
;
A
#
# COMPACT_ATOMS: atom_id res chain seq x y z
N ALA A 1 -8.36 8.14 13.20
CA ALA A 1 -8.13 6.90 12.43
C ALA A 1 -7.34 7.21 11.16
N THR A 2 -6.32 6.44 10.79
CA THR A 2 -5.40 6.72 9.65
C THR A 2 -5.83 5.98 8.39
N CYS A 3 -5.58 4.67 8.31
CA CYS A 3 -5.91 3.81 7.18
C CYS A 3 -6.02 2.34 7.59
N ALA A 4 -6.69 1.53 6.77
CA ALA A 4 -6.65 0.08 6.80
C ALA A 4 -5.69 -0.43 5.70
N VAL A 5 -4.91 -1.46 5.99
CA VAL A 5 -3.89 -2.00 5.07
C VAL A 5 -3.90 -3.52 5.10
N SER A 6 -3.83 -4.14 3.92
CA SER A 6 -3.54 -5.57 3.73
C SER A 6 -2.35 -5.72 2.78
N ALA A 7 -1.48 -6.70 3.04
CA ALA A 7 -0.17 -6.80 2.43
C ALA A 7 0.09 -8.18 1.82
N THR A 8 0.88 -8.23 0.75
CA THR A 8 1.37 -9.46 0.12
C THR A 8 2.81 -9.26 -0.36
N GLY A 9 3.68 -10.28 -0.19
CA GLY A 9 5.09 -10.20 -0.59
C GLY A 9 6.01 -11.09 0.26
N HIS A 10 7.30 -10.76 0.28
CA HIS A 10 8.28 -11.41 1.15
C HIS A 10 8.01 -11.08 2.63
N GLY A 11 7.31 -11.96 3.34
CA GLY A 11 6.76 -11.73 4.68
C GLY A 11 7.78 -11.25 5.70
N GLU A 12 9.02 -11.76 5.65
CA GLU A 12 10.11 -11.39 6.55
C GLU A 12 10.41 -9.89 6.49
N TYR A 13 10.42 -9.30 5.29
CA TYR A 13 10.64 -7.86 5.11
C TYR A 13 9.44 -7.04 5.57
N PHE A 14 8.23 -7.53 5.36
CA PHE A 14 7.01 -6.86 5.81
C PHE A 14 6.89 -6.82 7.33
N ILE A 15 7.27 -7.91 8.00
CA ILE A 15 7.32 -8.00 9.47
C ILE A 15 8.41 -7.06 10.00
N ARG A 16 9.64 -7.14 9.49
CA ARG A 16 10.76 -6.31 9.93
C ARG A 16 10.54 -4.82 9.72
N GLY A 17 9.89 -4.45 8.61
CA GLY A 17 9.56 -3.06 8.28
C GLY A 17 8.25 -2.57 8.89
N VAL A 18 7.49 -3.46 9.55
CA VAL A 18 6.15 -3.18 10.09
C VAL A 18 5.25 -2.48 9.05
N VAL A 19 5.31 -2.94 7.80
CA VAL A 19 4.87 -2.17 6.60
C VAL A 19 3.47 -1.55 6.73
N ALA A 20 2.49 -2.31 7.22
CA ALA A 20 1.13 -1.80 7.39
C ALA A 20 1.05 -0.64 8.38
N TYR A 21 1.72 -0.77 9.54
CA TYR A 21 1.75 0.28 10.55
C TYR A 21 2.62 1.47 10.12
N ASP A 22 3.72 1.22 9.41
CA ASP A 22 4.61 2.28 8.91
C ASP A 22 3.88 3.23 7.95
N ILE A 23 2.99 2.70 7.10
CA ILE A 23 2.10 3.53 6.25
C ILE A 23 1.19 4.40 7.12
N ALA A 24 0.50 3.79 8.10
CA ALA A 24 -0.39 4.51 9.01
C ALA A 24 0.35 5.59 9.83
N ALA A 25 1.55 5.26 10.31
CA ALA A 25 2.41 6.16 11.08
C ALA A 25 2.93 7.31 10.22
N MET A 26 3.32 7.06 8.97
CA MET A 26 3.72 8.11 8.04
C MET A 26 2.58 9.10 7.77
N MET A 27 1.37 8.60 7.52
CA MET A 27 0.19 9.48 7.39
C MET A 27 -0.04 10.30 8.66
N GLN A 28 0.01 9.67 9.84
CA GLN A 28 -0.27 10.33 11.12
C GLN A 28 0.78 11.38 11.49
N TYR A 29 2.06 11.04 11.36
CA TYR A 29 3.15 11.84 11.89
C TYR A 29 3.73 12.82 10.88
N LYS A 30 3.62 12.53 9.57
CA LYS A 30 4.07 13.44 8.51
C LYS A 30 2.94 14.21 7.85
N ASN A 31 1.67 13.92 8.20
CA ASN A 31 0.50 14.56 7.63
C ASN A 31 0.48 14.52 6.08
N ILE A 32 0.85 13.37 5.52
CA ILE A 32 0.86 13.09 4.08
C ILE A 32 -0.31 12.18 3.69
N SER A 33 -0.65 12.17 2.40
CA SER A 33 -1.74 11.35 1.88
C SER A 33 -1.44 9.84 1.95
N LEU A 34 -2.49 9.02 1.84
CA LEU A 34 -2.36 7.57 1.76
C LEU A 34 -1.47 7.14 0.58
N ASN A 35 -1.66 7.77 -0.59
CA ASN A 35 -0.90 7.45 -1.79
C ASN A 35 0.59 7.71 -1.61
N GLU A 36 0.96 8.86 -1.03
CA GLU A 36 2.35 9.22 -0.74
C GLU A 36 2.97 8.28 0.30
N ALA A 37 2.25 7.99 1.38
CA ALA A 37 2.73 7.08 2.43
C ALA A 37 2.95 5.65 1.89
N ALA A 38 1.95 5.09 1.21
CA ALA A 38 2.03 3.74 0.67
C ALA A 38 3.11 3.62 -0.42
N ALA A 39 3.26 4.62 -1.29
CA ALA A 39 4.32 4.64 -2.29
C ALA A 39 5.72 4.71 -1.64
N ALA A 40 5.92 5.57 -0.64
CA ALA A 40 7.21 5.69 0.05
C ALA A 40 7.60 4.38 0.75
N VAL A 41 6.65 3.69 1.39
CA VAL A 41 6.93 2.42 2.08
C VAL A 41 7.23 1.30 1.08
N ILE A 42 6.43 1.14 0.04
CA ILE A 42 6.54 0.01 -0.90
C ILE A 42 7.60 0.23 -1.98
N MET A 43 7.58 1.39 -2.62
CA MET A 43 8.48 1.66 -3.75
C MET A 43 9.89 2.01 -3.28
N GLU A 44 10.04 2.59 -2.08
CA GLU A 44 11.35 2.95 -1.56
C GLU A 44 11.82 2.08 -0.40
N LYS A 45 11.20 2.14 0.78
CA LYS A 45 11.75 1.49 1.99
C LYS A 45 11.88 -0.02 1.83
N LEU A 46 10.81 -0.67 1.35
CA LEU A 46 10.79 -2.11 1.09
C LEU A 46 11.80 -2.49 -0.01
N THR A 47 11.78 -1.78 -1.15
CA THR A 47 12.71 -2.02 -2.26
C THR A 47 14.17 -1.84 -1.84
N LYS A 48 14.51 -0.78 -1.11
CA LYS A 48 15.87 -0.51 -0.59
C LYS A 48 16.33 -1.59 0.39
N ALA A 49 15.40 -2.20 1.12
CA ALA A 49 15.70 -3.34 2.00
C ALA A 49 15.90 -4.66 1.23
N GLY A 50 15.56 -4.73 -0.06
CA GLY A 50 15.58 -5.95 -0.89
C GLY A 50 14.29 -6.77 -0.84
N GLY A 51 13.23 -6.25 -0.22
CA GLY A 51 11.92 -6.90 -0.19
C GLY A 51 11.12 -6.62 -1.46
N THR A 52 10.27 -7.58 -1.84
CA THR A 52 9.30 -7.40 -2.93
C THR A 52 7.89 -7.69 -2.44
N GLY A 53 6.91 -7.00 -3.01
CA GLY A 53 5.51 -7.13 -2.66
C GLY A 53 4.69 -5.90 -2.98
N GLY A 54 3.52 -5.82 -2.36
CA GLY A 54 2.62 -4.69 -2.44
C GLY A 54 1.58 -4.69 -1.33
N VAL A 55 0.75 -3.66 -1.33
CA VAL A 55 -0.35 -3.51 -0.38
C VAL A 55 -1.62 -3.09 -1.10
N ILE A 56 -2.76 -3.38 -0.48
CA ILE A 56 -4.01 -2.67 -0.73
C ILE A 56 -4.34 -1.88 0.53
N SER A 57 -4.81 -0.65 0.36
CA SER A 57 -5.08 0.22 1.50
C SER A 57 -6.20 1.21 1.21
N LEU A 58 -6.92 1.59 2.27
CA LEU A 58 -8.07 2.49 2.26
C LEU A 58 -7.97 3.44 3.46
N ASP A 59 -8.17 4.73 3.25
CA ASP A 59 -8.24 5.71 4.33
C ASP A 59 -9.68 6.11 4.69
N ARG A 60 -9.82 6.96 5.71
CA ARG A 60 -11.13 7.42 6.21
C ARG A 60 -11.93 8.24 5.20
N GLU A 61 -11.26 8.84 4.21
CA GLU A 61 -11.89 9.69 3.20
C GLU A 61 -12.36 8.89 1.97
N GLY A 62 -12.02 7.60 1.95
CA GLY A 62 -12.32 6.68 0.86
C GLY A 62 -11.23 6.63 -0.21
N ASN A 63 -10.05 7.20 0.04
CA ASN A 63 -8.95 7.09 -0.92
C ASN A 63 -8.36 5.69 -0.88
N ILE A 64 -8.08 5.13 -2.06
CA ILE A 64 -7.56 3.77 -2.23
C ILE A 64 -6.15 3.85 -2.81
N ALA A 65 -5.20 3.15 -2.20
CA ALA A 65 -3.84 3.00 -2.73
C ALA A 65 -3.47 1.52 -2.83
N MET A 66 -2.93 1.11 -3.97
CA MET A 66 -2.49 -0.26 -4.21
C MET A 66 -1.08 -0.38 -4.84
N PRO A 67 -0.03 0.23 -4.25
CA PRO A 67 1.32 0.16 -4.79
C PRO A 67 1.94 -1.23 -4.64
N PHE A 68 2.75 -1.62 -5.62
CA PHE A 68 3.53 -2.85 -5.62
C PHE A 68 4.82 -2.66 -6.42
N ASN A 69 5.90 -3.32 -6.00
CA ASN A 69 7.21 -3.27 -6.68
C ASN A 69 7.53 -4.55 -7.46
N THR A 70 6.62 -5.53 -7.48
CA THR A 70 6.69 -6.76 -8.28
C THR A 70 6.33 -6.52 -9.75
N ALA A 71 6.47 -7.56 -10.59
CA ALA A 71 6.00 -7.54 -11.97
C ALA A 71 4.47 -7.40 -12.09
N GLY A 72 3.73 -7.91 -11.11
CA GLY A 72 2.28 -7.81 -11.03
C GLY A 72 1.75 -8.05 -9.62
N MET A 73 0.53 -7.61 -9.38
CA MET A 73 -0.25 -7.85 -8.18
C MET A 73 -1.73 -7.93 -8.57
N TYR A 74 -2.31 -9.14 -8.45
CA TYR A 74 -3.75 -9.37 -8.61
C TYR A 74 -4.51 -8.52 -7.59
N ARG A 75 -5.29 -7.57 -8.07
CA ARG A 75 -5.97 -6.59 -7.22
C ARG A 75 -7.22 -6.05 -7.86
N GLY A 76 -8.14 -5.61 -7.02
CA GLY A 76 -9.31 -4.86 -7.45
C GLY A 76 -9.93 -4.09 -6.30
N TYR A 77 -10.80 -3.16 -6.64
CA TYR A 77 -11.61 -2.42 -5.67
C TYR A 77 -12.97 -2.05 -6.24
N VAL A 78 -13.88 -1.68 -5.35
CA VAL A 78 -15.11 -0.94 -5.63
C VAL A 78 -15.12 0.28 -4.71
N ASP A 79 -15.33 1.47 -5.26
CA ASP A 79 -15.43 2.70 -4.48
C ASP A 79 -16.86 2.98 -3.99
N ARG A 80 -17.04 4.03 -3.19
CA ARG A 80 -18.34 4.43 -2.64
C ARG A 80 -19.37 4.86 -3.69
N TYR A 81 -18.95 5.12 -4.92
CA TYR A 81 -19.80 5.52 -6.04
C TYR A 81 -20.16 4.33 -6.94
N GLY A 82 -19.66 3.14 -6.63
CA GLY A 82 -19.87 1.94 -7.43
C GLY A 82 -18.89 1.81 -8.61
N ASN A 83 -17.90 2.69 -8.73
CA ASN A 83 -16.83 2.50 -9.72
C ASN A 83 -15.96 1.34 -9.25
N TYR A 84 -15.54 0.49 -10.19
CA TYR A 84 -14.68 -0.65 -9.88
C TYR A 84 -13.49 -0.72 -10.83
N MET A 85 -12.46 -1.42 -10.37
CA MET A 85 -11.26 -1.70 -11.15
C MET A 85 -10.75 -3.09 -10.81
N ILE A 86 -10.27 -3.83 -11.81
CA ILE A 86 -9.54 -5.08 -11.65
C ILE A 86 -8.28 -4.99 -12.50
N LYS A 87 -7.12 -5.27 -11.90
CA LYS A 87 -5.82 -5.22 -12.58
C LYS A 87 -4.90 -6.33 -12.09
N ILE A 88 -3.95 -6.70 -12.94
CA ILE A 88 -2.89 -7.67 -12.63
C ILE A 88 -1.53 -6.99 -12.75
N TYR A 89 -1.25 -6.38 -13.90
CA TYR A 89 0.03 -5.72 -14.17
C TYR A 89 -0.02 -4.22 -13.82
N LYS A 90 1.08 -3.50 -14.13
CA LYS A 90 1.22 -2.06 -13.88
C LYS A 90 0.33 -1.23 -14.82
N GLU A 91 0.25 -1.63 -16.07
CA GLU A 91 -0.66 -1.08 -17.08
C GLU A 91 -2.04 -1.74 -16.98
#